data_AF-A0A3B0UD23-F1
#
_entry.id   AF-A0A3B0UD23-F1
#
_cell.length_a   1.000
_cell.length_b   1.000
_cell.length_c   1.000
_cell.angle_alpha   90.00
_cell.angle_beta   90.00
_cell.angle_gamma   90.00
#
_symmetry.space_group_name_H-M   'P 1'
#
loop_
_entity.id
_entity.type
_entity.pdbx_description
1 polymer ?
#
loop_
_entity_poly.entity_id
_entity_poly.type
_entity_poly.pdbx_seq_one_letter_code
_entity_poly.pdbx_strand_id
1 'polypeptide(L)'
;MPFELTSNFEPTGDQPQAIIELVDGINREDKAQTLLGVTGSGKTFTIANVIQQVQKPTLILSHNKTLAAQLYGEFKQFFPDNAVEYFISYYDYYQPEAFIPTSGLYIEKDLSINEEIEKLR
;
A
#
# COMPACT_ATOMS: atom_id res chain seq x y z
N MET A 1 -15.76 12.33 -0.71
CA MET A 1 -16.49 11.56 -1.73
C MET A 1 -16.44 10.10 -1.34
N PRO A 2 -17.47 9.30 -1.62
CA PRO A 2 -17.38 7.86 -1.39
C PRO A 2 -16.29 7.25 -2.28
N PHE A 3 -15.65 6.17 -1.81
CA PHE A 3 -14.82 5.33 -2.65
C PHE A 3 -15.66 4.64 -3.71
N GLU A 4 -15.27 4.75 -4.97
CA GLU A 4 -15.97 4.19 -6.13
C GLU A 4 -15.02 3.28 -6.92
N LEU A 5 -15.24 1.98 -6.78
CA LEU A 5 -14.44 0.95 -7.44
C LEU A 5 -14.85 0.83 -8.90
N THR A 6 -13.94 1.18 -9.80
CA THR A 6 -14.07 0.96 -11.23
C THR A 6 -13.34 -0.33 -11.63
N SER A 7 -14.07 -1.27 -12.24
CA SER A 7 -13.50 -2.53 -12.74
C SER A 7 -14.41 -3.16 -13.79
N ASN A 8 -13.81 -3.83 -14.78
CA ASN A 8 -14.54 -4.70 -15.73
C ASN A 8 -14.73 -6.13 -15.20
N PHE A 9 -14.19 -6.41 -14.02
CA PHE A 9 -14.23 -7.72 -13.39
C PHE A 9 -15.13 -7.69 -12.17
N GLU A 10 -15.85 -8.78 -11.95
CA GLU A 10 -16.59 -9.03 -10.71
C GLU A 10 -15.76 -9.95 -9.79
N PRO A 11 -15.94 -9.87 -8.45
CA PRO A 11 -15.31 -10.82 -7.55
C PRO A 11 -15.70 -12.25 -7.88
N THR A 12 -14.72 -13.15 -8.01
CA THR A 12 -14.93 -14.55 -8.40
C THR A 12 -14.19 -15.52 -7.47
N GLY A 13 -14.52 -16.81 -7.54
CA GLY A 13 -13.93 -17.84 -6.69
C GLY A 13 -14.21 -17.57 -5.21
N ASP A 14 -13.16 -17.57 -4.39
CA ASP A 14 -13.26 -17.33 -2.95
C ASP A 14 -13.35 -15.83 -2.58
N GLN A 15 -13.17 -14.92 -3.55
CA GLN A 15 -13.13 -13.47 -3.27
C GLN A 15 -14.44 -12.93 -2.67
N PRO A 16 -15.65 -13.28 -3.16
CA PRO A 16 -16.90 -12.75 -2.60
C PRO A 16 -17.03 -13.06 -1.10
N GLN A 17 -16.75 -14.30 -0.71
CA GLN A 17 -16.82 -14.73 0.68
C GLN A 17 -15.77 -14.02 1.54
N ALA A 18 -14.53 -13.93 1.06
CA ALA A 18 -13.46 -13.22 1.77
C ALA A 18 -13.78 -11.74 1.98
N ILE A 19 -14.41 -11.08 1.00
CA ILE A 19 -14.83 -9.67 1.11
C ILE A 19 -15.89 -9.53 2.21
N ILE A 20 -16.93 -10.38 2.21
CA ILE A 20 -18.01 -10.36 3.21
C ILE A 20 -17.43 -10.53 4.62
N GLU A 21 -16.60 -11.55 4.83
CA GLU A 21 -16.02 -11.83 6.15
C GLU A 21 -15.17 -10.67 6.69
N LEU A 22 -14.34 -10.06 5.83
CA LEU A 22 -13.49 -8.92 6.20
C LEU A 22 -14.32 -7.67 6.53
N VAL A 23 -15.34 -7.37 5.72
CA VAL A 23 -16.26 -6.24 5.92
C VAL A 23 -17.01 -6.42 7.23
N ASP A 24 -17.56 -7.62 7.47
CA ASP A 24 -18.26 -7.93 8.72
C ASP A 24 -17.35 -7.79 9.92
N GLY A 25 -16.10 -8.26 9.85
CA GLY A 25 -15.14 -8.08 10.95
C GLY A 25 -14.83 -6.61 11.23
N ILE A 26 -14.74 -5.77 10.19
CA ILE A 26 -14.54 -4.32 10.37
C ILE A 26 -15.78 -3.68 11.03
N ASN A 27 -16.98 -4.11 10.64
CA ASN A 27 -18.24 -3.61 11.19
C ASN A 27 -18.49 -4.08 12.63
N ARG A 28 -17.94 -5.24 13.02
CA ARG A 28 -17.90 -5.72 14.41
C ARG A 28 -16.80 -5.07 15.25
N GLU A 29 -15.98 -4.20 14.67
CA GLU A 29 -14.83 -3.56 15.32
C GLU A 29 -13.74 -4.56 15.75
N ASP A 30 -13.59 -5.68 15.02
CA ASP A 30 -12.51 -6.62 15.23
C ASP A 30 -11.16 -5.91 15.04
N LYS A 31 -10.31 -5.91 16.07
CA LYS A 31 -9.05 -5.13 16.08
C LYS A 31 -8.03 -5.60 15.05
N ALA A 32 -8.07 -6.88 14.68
CA ALA A 32 -7.13 -7.48 13.76
C ALA A 32 -7.82 -8.59 12.97
N GLN A 33 -7.52 -8.67 11.67
CA GLN A 33 -8.02 -9.69 10.75
C GLN A 33 -6.91 -10.08 9.78
N THR A 34 -6.98 -11.31 9.24
CA THR A 34 -5.97 -11.85 8.32
C THR A 34 -6.64 -12.42 7.09
N LEU A 35 -6.29 -11.90 5.91
CA LEU A 35 -6.68 -12.48 4.62
C LEU A 35 -5.63 -13.51 4.19
N LEU A 36 -5.93 -14.80 4.35
CA LEU A 36 -5.07 -15.88 3.88
C LEU A 36 -5.35 -16.19 2.39
N GLY A 37 -4.67 -15.47 1.49
CA GLY A 37 -4.83 -15.66 0.04
C GLY A 37 -3.58 -16.21 -0.65
N VAL A 38 -3.74 -17.21 -1.51
CA VAL A 38 -2.66 -17.75 -2.35
C VAL A 38 -2.16 -16.73 -3.38
N THR A 39 -0.99 -16.94 -3.96
CA THR A 39 -0.47 -16.09 -5.04
C THR A 39 -1.39 -16.19 -6.27
N GLY A 40 -1.68 -15.06 -6.90
CA GLY A 40 -2.57 -15.00 -8.06
C GLY A 40 -4.07 -14.97 -7.74
N SER A 41 -4.49 -15.05 -6.47
CA SER A 41 -5.91 -15.05 -6.09
C SER A 41 -6.61 -13.69 -6.20
N GLY A 42 -5.93 -12.63 -6.67
CA GLY A 42 -6.51 -11.29 -6.78
C GLY A 42 -6.66 -10.53 -5.45
N LYS A 43 -5.72 -10.71 -4.50
CA LYS A 43 -5.77 -10.07 -3.17
C LYS A 43 -5.98 -8.55 -3.22
N THR A 44 -5.34 -7.83 -4.15
CA THR A 44 -5.53 -6.38 -4.28
C THR A 44 -6.98 -6.04 -4.60
N PHE A 45 -7.61 -6.78 -5.52
CA PHE A 45 -9.00 -6.56 -5.89
C PHE A 45 -9.97 -6.92 -4.75
N THR A 46 -9.68 -7.97 -3.98
CA THR A 46 -10.40 -8.29 -2.73
C THR A 46 -10.35 -7.10 -1.77
N ILE A 47 -9.17 -6.55 -1.49
CA ILE A 47 -9.02 -5.41 -0.58
C ILE A 47 -9.66 -4.13 -1.14
N ALA A 48 -9.60 -3.89 -2.44
CA ALA A 48 -10.29 -2.78 -3.08
C ALA A 48 -11.82 -2.85 -2.86
N ASN A 49 -12.42 -4.03 -3.02
CA ASN A 49 -13.83 -4.23 -2.71
C ASN A 49 -14.15 -3.97 -1.23
N VAL A 50 -13.28 -4.42 -0.31
CA VAL A 50 -13.43 -4.13 1.13
C VAL A 50 -13.40 -2.62 1.38
N ILE A 51 -12.43 -1.89 0.83
CA ILE A 51 -12.32 -0.42 0.96
C ILE A 51 -13.58 0.27 0.47
N GLN A 52 -14.09 -0.11 -0.71
CA GLN A 52 -15.35 0.40 -1.24
C GLN A 52 -16.52 0.13 -0.30
N GLN A 53 -16.62 -1.04 0.33
CA GLN A 53 -17.77 -1.35 1.17
C GLN A 53 -17.71 -0.63 2.53
N VAL A 54 -16.52 -0.52 3.14
CA VAL A 54 -16.39 0.08 4.47
C VAL A 54 -16.30 1.60 4.46
N GLN A 55 -15.95 2.21 3.31
CA GLN A 55 -15.91 3.66 3.13
C GLN A 55 -15.00 4.38 4.16
N LYS A 56 -13.85 3.78 4.50
CA LYS A 56 -12.88 4.33 5.46
C LYS A 56 -11.57 4.71 4.75
N PRO A 57 -10.96 5.87 5.06
CA PRO A 57 -9.59 6.18 4.65
C PRO A 57 -8.65 5.05 5.07
N THR A 58 -7.84 4.54 4.13
CA THR A 58 -7.08 3.31 4.32
C THR A 58 -5.60 3.56 4.03
N LEU A 59 -4.73 3.08 4.91
CA LEU A 59 -3.28 3.07 4.72
C LEU A 59 -2.83 1.65 4.36
N ILE A 60 -2.17 1.50 3.22
CA ILE A 60 -1.62 0.23 2.76
C ILE A 60 -0.10 0.28 2.88
N LEU A 61 0.46 -0.62 3.68
CA LEU A 61 1.90 -0.70 3.93
C LEU A 61 2.51 -1.84 3.11
N SER A 62 3.59 -1.54 2.39
CA SER A 62 4.39 -2.51 1.65
C SER A 62 5.81 -2.50 2.19
N HIS A 63 6.46 -3.67 2.21
CA HIS A 63 7.81 -3.84 2.74
C HIS A 63 8.90 -3.37 1.77
N ASN A 64 8.58 -3.04 0.52
CA ASN A 64 9.54 -2.55 -0.46
C ASN A 64 8.93 -1.57 -1.46
N LYS A 65 9.78 -0.73 -2.08
CA LYS A 65 9.39 0.32 -3.03
C LYS A 65 8.74 -0.25 -4.30
N THR A 66 9.23 -1.37 -4.84
CA THR A 66 8.70 -1.96 -6.08
C THR A 66 7.26 -2.41 -5.94
N LEU A 67 6.94 -3.16 -4.88
CA LEU A 67 5.59 -3.61 -4.59
C LEU A 67 4.68 -2.45 -4.20
N ALA A 68 5.21 -1.43 -3.51
CA ALA A 68 4.45 -0.23 -3.20
C ALA A 68 4.01 0.51 -4.48
N ALA A 69 4.91 0.66 -5.46
CA ALA A 69 4.60 1.27 -6.74
C ALA A 69 3.57 0.45 -7.54
N GLN A 70 3.70 -0.88 -7.53
CA GLN A 70 2.71 -1.77 -8.16
C GLN A 70 1.32 -1.59 -7.55
N LEU A 71 1.22 -1.65 -6.21
CA LEU A 71 -0.05 -1.47 -5.50
C LEU A 71 -0.64 -0.09 -5.78
N TYR A 72 0.17 0.96 -5.76
CA TYR A 72 -0.28 2.31 -6.10
C TYR A 72 -0.90 2.37 -7.50
N GLY A 73 -0.24 1.77 -8.50
CA GLY A 73 -0.77 1.68 -9.86
C GLY A 73 -2.10 0.92 -9.95
N GLU A 74 -2.19 -0.25 -9.29
CA GLU A 74 -3.42 -1.04 -9.23
C GLU A 74 -4.57 -0.26 -8.56
N PHE A 75 -4.31 0.40 -7.42
CA PHE A 75 -5.33 1.19 -6.72
C PHE A 75 -5.74 2.45 -7.48
N LYS A 76 -4.82 3.12 -8.19
CA LYS A 76 -5.18 4.23 -9.09
C LYS A 76 -6.11 3.80 -10.22
N GLN A 77 -5.93 2.59 -10.74
CA GLN A 77 -6.83 2.02 -11.75
C GLN A 77 -8.19 1.64 -11.16
N PHE A 78 -8.21 1.08 -9.95
CA PHE A 78 -9.44 0.72 -9.25
C PHE A 78 -10.24 1.92 -8.76
N PHE A 79 -9.59 3.02 -8.39
CA PHE A 79 -10.24 4.21 -7.83
C PHE A 79 -9.81 5.49 -8.59
N PRO A 80 -10.15 5.61 -9.89
CA PRO A 80 -9.70 6.73 -10.71
C PRO A 80 -10.24 8.08 -10.23
N ASP A 81 -11.43 8.08 -9.61
CA ASP A 81 -12.13 9.27 -9.12
C ASP A 81 -11.88 9.53 -7.61
N ASN A 82 -10.94 8.82 -6.99
CA ASN A 82 -10.57 9.02 -5.59
C ASN A 82 -9.09 9.38 -5.41
N ALA A 83 -8.77 9.99 -4.27
CA ALA A 83 -7.40 10.34 -3.87
C ALA A 83 -6.63 9.09 -3.45
N VAL A 84 -5.98 8.44 -4.41
CA VAL A 84 -4.96 7.41 -4.18
C VAL A 84 -3.60 8.11 -4.18
N GLU A 85 -2.87 8.06 -3.08
CA GLU A 85 -1.58 8.75 -2.90
C GLU A 85 -0.43 7.76 -2.71
N TYR A 86 0.80 8.20 -2.97
CA TYR A 86 2.00 7.38 -2.89
C TYR A 86 3.05 7.99 -1.98
N PHE A 87 3.28 7.38 -0.81
CA PHE A 87 4.22 7.89 0.19
C PHE A 87 5.40 6.94 0.39
N ILE A 88 6.58 7.34 -0.11
CA ILE A 88 7.84 6.61 0.05
C ILE A 88 8.99 7.56 0.41
N SER A 89 10.13 6.99 0.82
CA SER A 89 11.37 7.76 0.94
C SER A 89 11.75 8.36 -0.42
N TYR A 90 11.90 9.68 -0.43
CA TYR A 90 12.33 10.49 -1.58
C TYR A 90 13.85 10.49 -1.78
N TYR A 91 14.59 9.73 -0.97
CA TYR A 91 16.03 9.54 -1.20
C TYR A 91 16.25 8.44 -2.24
N ASP A 92 17.00 8.77 -3.30
CA ASP A 92 17.59 7.80 -4.22
C ASP A 92 18.80 7.12 -3.56
N TYR A 93 19.56 7.92 -2.83
CA TYR A 93 20.70 7.48 -2.04
C TYR A 93 20.64 8.12 -0.66
N TYR A 94 20.86 7.32 0.37
CA TYR A 94 20.97 7.82 1.74
C TYR A 94 22.03 7.04 2.50
N GLN A 95 23.09 7.73 2.85
CA GLN A 95 24.11 7.26 3.76
C GLN A 95 23.94 7.97 5.10
N PRO A 96 23.56 7.25 6.17
CA PRO A 96 23.50 7.84 7.49
C PRO A 96 24.90 8.20 7.98
N GLU A 97 24.98 9.20 8.84
CA GLU A 97 26.18 9.48 9.61
C GLU A 97 26.51 8.28 10.51
N ALA A 98 27.77 7.86 10.53
CA ALA A 98 28.22 6.73 11.32
C ALA A 98 29.67 6.88 11.77
N PHE A 99 30.00 6.26 12.90
CA PHE A 99 31.39 6.09 13.34
C PHE A 99 31.67 4.60 13.51
N ILE A 100 32.76 4.12 12.91
CA ILE A 100 33.20 2.71 12.98
C ILE A 100 34.41 2.64 13.91
N PRO A 101 34.23 2.23 15.19
CA PRO A 101 35.31 2.29 16.19
C PRO A 101 36.51 1.41 15.88
N THR A 102 36.28 0.25 15.25
CA THR A 102 37.34 -0.72 14.94
C THR A 102 38.36 -0.21 13.95
N SER A 103 37.95 0.70 13.05
CA SER A 103 38.82 1.34 12.07
C SER A 103 39.10 2.82 12.38
N GLY A 104 38.49 3.37 13.44
CA GLY A 104 38.55 4.80 13.74
C GLY A 104 37.94 5.69 12.65
N LEU A 105 37.11 5.12 11.77
CA LEU A 105 36.55 5.83 10.62
C LEU A 105 35.27 6.56 11.00
N TYR A 106 35.23 7.87 10.78
CA TYR A 106 34.00 8.63 10.75
C TYR A 106 33.47 8.71 9.32
N ILE A 107 32.17 8.49 9.16
CA ILE A 107 31.42 8.51 7.92
C ILE A 107 30.41 9.63 8.03
N GLU A 108 30.59 10.66 7.21
CA GLU A 108 29.63 11.77 7.11
C GLU A 108 28.33 11.33 6.46
N LYS A 109 27.26 12.06 6.80
CA LYS A 109 25.97 11.91 6.13
C LYS A 109 26.07 12.40 4.69
N ASP A 110 25.63 11.57 3.76
CA ASP A 110 25.54 11.91 2.34
C ASP A 110 24.19 11.43 1.78
N LEU A 111 23.60 12.19 0.85
CA LEU A 111 22.30 11.88 0.31
C LEU A 111 22.09 12.45 -1.09
N SER A 112 21.25 11.75 -1.86
CA SER A 112 20.72 12.23 -3.13
C SER A 112 19.19 12.17 -3.08
N ILE A 113 18.55 13.25 -3.50
CA ILE A 113 17.09 13.39 -3.50
C ILE A 113 16.54 13.10 -4.90
N ASN A 114 15.41 12.42 -4.94
CA ASN A 114 14.60 12.24 -6.13
C ASN A 114 13.50 13.30 -6.18
N GLU A 115 13.66 14.30 -7.05
CA GLU A 115 12.71 15.41 -7.19
C GLU A 115 11.33 14.98 -7.70
N GLU A 116 11.23 13.87 -8.45
CA GLU A 116 9.94 13.36 -8.91
C GLU A 116 9.14 12.75 -7.77
N ILE A 117 9.80 12.00 -6.87
CA ILE A 117 9.15 11.43 -5.68
C ILE A 117 8.75 12.52 -4.70
N GLU A 118 9.53 13.60 -4.59
CA GLU A 118 9.16 14.74 -3.74
C GLU A 118 7.83 15.39 -4.17
N LYS A 119 7.53 15.43 -5.47
CA LYS A 119 6.25 15.95 -6.01
C LYS A 119 5.04 15.06 -5.76
N LEU A 120 5.24 13.78 -5.43
CA LEU A 120 4.17 12.83 -5.11
C LEU A 120 3.72 12.90 -3.64
N ARG A 121 4.28 13.83 -2.87
CA ARG A 121 4.07 13.99 -1.43
C ARG A 121 2.98 15.00 -1.09
#